data_AF-A0A1W1CT48-F1
#
_entry.id   AF-A0A1W1CT48-F1
#
_cell.length_a   1.000
_cell.length_b   1.000
_cell.length_c   1.000
_cell.angle_alpha   90.00
_cell.angle_beta   90.00
_cell.angle_gamma   90.00
#
_symmetry.space_group_name_H-M   'P 1'
#
loop_
_entity.id
_entity.type
_entity.pdbx_description
1 polymer ?
#
loop_
_entity_poly.entity_id
_entity_poly.type
_entity_poly.pdbx_seq_one_letter_code
_entity_poly.pdbx_strand_id
1 'polypeptide(L)'
;MSYASLIRNKIHTLDFNTEYSPSIFADIASTETIKKTLQRSTDIIAKTSTKKFYRRYLPSHSDMHPYAVFDDSEHTIFDPTAYTFNCFWQTSGRSKQSVSSVIRNYLATMNPKDVHTLCQNFGKGRVKSELIQKYKAMYAQGSVNIKGLEVTLKGRYDRNPAFLELMRMIDDC
;
A
#
# COMPACT_ATOMS: atom_id res chain seq x y z
N MET A 1 0.15 12.31 -20.05
CA MET A 1 -0.49 11.07 -19.56
C MET A 1 -1.89 11.00 -20.16
N SER A 2 -2.34 9.84 -20.64
CA SER A 2 -3.69 9.72 -21.22
C SER A 2 -4.75 9.61 -20.13
N TYR A 3 -5.98 10.05 -20.39
CA TYR A 3 -7.11 9.83 -19.47
C TYR A 3 -7.29 8.36 -19.08
N ALA A 4 -7.03 7.44 -20.02
CA ALA A 4 -7.07 6.01 -19.77
C ALA A 4 -6.06 5.56 -18.70
N SER A 5 -4.85 6.13 -18.72
CA SER A 5 -3.82 5.83 -17.72
C SER A 5 -4.17 6.36 -16.33
N LEU A 6 -4.75 7.56 -16.23
CA LEU A 6 -5.17 8.17 -14.96
C LEU A 6 -6.31 7.39 -14.31
N ILE A 7 -7.32 7.00 -15.10
CA ILE A 7 -8.44 6.19 -14.63
C ILE A 7 -7.95 4.82 -14.15
N ARG A 8 -7.07 4.14 -14.92
CA ARG A 8 -6.51 2.84 -14.52
C ARG A 8 -5.73 2.92 -13.21
N ASN A 9 -4.93 3.97 -13.02
CA ASN A 9 -4.22 4.17 -11.75
C ASN A 9 -5.18 4.34 -10.58
N LYS A 10 -6.24 5.15 -10.74
CA LYS A 10 -7.26 5.34 -9.70
C LYS A 10 -8.06 4.07 -9.41
N ILE A 11 -8.28 3.18 -10.39
CA ILE A 11 -8.86 1.84 -10.13
C ILE A 11 -7.97 1.01 -9.20
N HIS A 12 -6.65 1.09 -9.36
CA HIS A 12 -5.71 0.32 -8.53
C HIS A 12 -5.54 0.84 -7.09
N THR A 13 -6.08 2.01 -6.76
CA THR A 13 -6.16 2.50 -5.38
C THR A 13 -7.45 2.09 -4.68
N LEU A 14 -8.45 1.59 -5.41
CA LEU A 14 -9.73 1.18 -4.83
C LEU A 14 -9.59 -0.10 -4.01
N ASP A 15 -10.43 -0.21 -3.00
CA ASP A 15 -10.55 -1.40 -2.18
C ASP A 15 -11.22 -2.53 -2.96
N PHE A 16 -10.89 -3.76 -2.57
CA PHE A 16 -11.56 -4.94 -3.10
C PHE A 16 -12.91 -5.10 -2.40
N ASN A 17 -13.87 -5.75 -3.06
CA ASN A 17 -15.22 -6.01 -2.54
C ASN A 17 -16.05 -4.76 -2.18
N THR A 18 -15.56 -3.57 -2.53
CA THR A 18 -16.31 -2.32 -2.42
C THR A 18 -16.90 -1.96 -3.79
N GLU A 19 -18.18 -1.56 -3.79
CA GLU A 19 -18.91 -1.19 -5.00
C GLU A 19 -18.70 0.30 -5.31
N TYR A 20 -18.21 0.62 -6.50
CA TYR A 20 -17.91 2.00 -6.90
C TYR A 20 -18.76 2.49 -8.07
N SER A 21 -19.13 3.77 -8.02
CA SER A 21 -19.76 4.49 -9.12
C SER A 21 -18.71 5.10 -10.04
N PRO A 22 -18.93 5.18 -11.37
CA PRO A 22 -18.05 5.92 -12.29
C PRO A 22 -17.80 7.39 -11.92
N SER A 23 -18.66 7.98 -11.08
CA SER A 23 -18.51 9.36 -10.59
C SER A 23 -17.21 9.60 -9.82
N ILE A 24 -16.57 8.55 -9.29
CA ILE A 24 -15.28 8.70 -8.61
C ILE A 24 -14.16 9.17 -9.55
N PHE A 25 -14.36 9.13 -10.88
CA PHE A 25 -13.38 9.61 -11.87
C PHE A 25 -13.78 10.95 -12.49
N ALA A 26 -14.81 11.63 -11.97
CA ALA A 26 -15.34 12.87 -12.54
C ALA A 26 -14.31 14.01 -12.58
N ASP A 27 -13.33 13.97 -11.68
CA ASP A 27 -12.16 14.85 -11.62
C ASP A 27 -11.13 14.61 -12.73
N ILE A 28 -11.20 13.45 -13.41
CA ILE A 28 -10.18 13.03 -14.38
C ILE A 28 -10.61 13.28 -15.82
N ALA A 29 -11.84 12.91 -16.19
CA ALA A 29 -12.27 12.96 -17.59
C ALA A 29 -13.78 13.10 -17.73
N SER A 30 -14.24 13.35 -18.96
CA SER A 30 -15.67 13.35 -19.26
C SER A 30 -16.31 11.98 -19.02
N THR A 31 -17.60 11.98 -18.67
CA THR A 31 -18.40 10.77 -18.44
C THR A 31 -18.29 9.75 -19.59
N GLU A 32 -18.23 10.24 -20.83
CA GLU A 32 -18.07 9.42 -22.04
C GLU A 32 -16.73 8.68 -22.05
N THR A 33 -15.65 9.39 -21.72
CA THR A 33 -14.28 8.87 -21.67
C THR A 33 -14.10 7.87 -20.54
N ILE A 34 -14.70 8.16 -19.38
CA ILE A 34 -14.72 7.26 -18.22
C ILE A 34 -15.39 5.94 -18.58
N LYS A 35 -16.61 6.00 -19.17
CA LYS A 35 -17.35 4.81 -19.59
C LYS A 35 -16.55 3.95 -20.57
N LYS A 36 -15.99 4.56 -21.62
CA LYS A 36 -15.18 3.85 -22.63
C LYS A 36 -13.94 3.21 -22.03
N THR A 37 -13.28 3.89 -21.09
CA THR A 37 -12.09 3.37 -20.42
C THR A 37 -12.43 2.21 -19.50
N LEU A 38 -13.47 2.34 -18.68
CA LEU A 38 -13.94 1.28 -17.78
C LEU A 38 -14.36 0.04 -18.58
N GLN A 39 -15.11 0.20 -19.67
CA GLN A 39 -15.52 -0.92 -20.54
C GLN A 39 -14.34 -1.71 -21.12
N ARG A 40 -13.19 -1.05 -21.35
CA ARG A 40 -11.98 -1.67 -21.90
C ARG A 40 -11.01 -2.15 -20.82
N SER A 41 -11.30 -1.88 -19.55
CA SER A 41 -10.41 -2.21 -18.44
C SER A 41 -10.57 -3.67 -18.04
N THR A 42 -9.47 -4.41 -18.03
CA THR A 42 -9.39 -5.79 -17.52
C THR A 42 -9.32 -5.85 -15.99
N ASP A 43 -9.05 -4.71 -15.35
CA ASP A 43 -8.79 -4.57 -13.92
C ASP A 43 -10.07 -4.36 -13.09
N ILE A 44 -11.24 -4.38 -13.75
CA ILE A 44 -12.55 -4.26 -13.11
C ILE A 44 -13.44 -5.43 -13.50
N ILE A 45 -14.33 -5.82 -12.59
CA ILE A 45 -15.46 -6.69 -12.89
C ILE A 45 -16.64 -5.78 -13.17
N ALA A 46 -17.09 -5.76 -14.42
CA ALA A 46 -18.32 -5.10 -14.83
C ALA A 46 -19.39 -6.22 -14.98
N LYS A 47 -20.64 -6.12 -14.52
CA LYS A 47 -21.53 -5.00 -14.22
C LYS A 47 -22.55 -5.47 -13.16
N THR A 48 -22.86 -4.66 -12.16
CA THR A 48 -24.16 -4.79 -11.47
C THR A 48 -25.25 -4.12 -12.30
N SER A 49 -26.52 -4.52 -12.11
CA SER A 49 -27.68 -3.90 -12.80
C SER A 49 -27.76 -2.38 -12.59
N THR A 50 -27.09 -1.86 -11.56
CA THR A 50 -27.02 -0.45 -11.15
C THR A 50 -25.87 0.35 -11.80
N LYS A 51 -25.16 -0.21 -12.79
CA LYS A 51 -24.04 0.45 -13.52
C LYS A 51 -22.82 0.79 -12.63
N LYS A 52 -22.67 0.11 -11.51
CA LYS A 52 -21.49 0.18 -10.66
C LYS A 52 -20.52 -0.96 -10.99
N PHE A 53 -19.30 -0.89 -10.45
CA PHE A 53 -18.25 -1.86 -10.72
C PHE A 53 -17.46 -2.21 -9.46
N TYR A 54 -16.84 -3.38 -9.49
CA TYR A 54 -15.86 -3.82 -8.49
C TYR A 54 -14.47 -3.80 -9.10
N ARG A 55 -13.47 -3.50 -8.30
CA ARG A 55 -12.08 -3.78 -8.67
C ARG A 55 -11.90 -5.29 -8.78
N ARG A 56 -11.41 -5.77 -9.91
CA ARG A 56 -11.11 -7.18 -10.10
C ARG A 56 -9.90 -7.54 -9.25
N TYR A 57 -10.05 -8.54 -8.38
CA TYR A 57 -8.92 -9.19 -7.75
C TYR A 57 -8.19 -10.02 -8.81
N LEU A 58 -6.93 -9.68 -9.06
CA LEU A 58 -6.02 -10.49 -9.87
C LEU A 58 -5.09 -11.21 -8.89
N PRO A 59 -5.35 -12.48 -8.54
CA PRO A 59 -4.43 -13.23 -7.71
C PRO A 59 -3.14 -13.40 -8.53
N SER A 60 -2.04 -12.79 -8.12
CA SER A 60 -0.75 -13.21 -8.63
C SER A 60 -0.28 -14.49 -7.93
N HIS A 61 -0.57 -14.67 -6.63
CA HIS A 61 -0.28 -15.92 -5.89
C HIS A 61 -1.36 -16.19 -4.82
N SER A 62 -1.71 -17.46 -4.67
CA SER A 62 -2.93 -18.05 -4.09
C SER A 62 -3.17 -17.85 -2.58
N ASP A 63 -2.22 -17.35 -1.78
CA ASP A 63 -2.26 -17.60 -0.33
C ASP A 63 -2.48 -16.36 0.56
N MET A 64 -2.99 -15.25 0.01
CA MET A 64 -3.28 -14.05 0.81
C MET A 64 -4.78 -13.87 1.08
N HIS A 65 -5.18 -14.08 2.34
CA HIS A 65 -6.49 -13.65 2.83
C HIS A 65 -6.63 -12.11 2.71
N PRO A 66 -7.81 -11.60 2.33
CA PRO A 66 -8.03 -10.19 1.96
C PRO A 66 -8.12 -9.28 3.20
N TYR A 67 -7.01 -9.12 3.92
CA TYR A 67 -6.83 -8.27 5.10
C TYR A 67 -7.47 -8.85 6.38
N ALA A 68 -6.62 -9.32 7.29
CA ALA A 68 -6.95 -9.16 8.71
C ALA A 68 -6.95 -7.65 8.98
N VAL A 69 -8.07 -7.12 9.48
CA VAL A 69 -8.11 -5.78 10.04
C VAL A 69 -7.25 -5.84 11.29
N PHE A 70 -5.99 -5.45 11.15
CA PHE A 70 -5.13 -5.30 12.29
C PHE A 70 -5.39 -3.93 12.90
N ASP A 71 -5.72 -3.92 14.17
CA ASP A 71 -6.09 -2.71 14.89
C ASP A 71 -4.87 -1.78 15.02
N ASP A 72 -4.97 -0.55 14.50
CA ASP A 72 -3.95 0.49 14.67
C ASP A 72 -3.77 0.88 16.15
N SER A 73 -4.67 0.44 17.04
CA SER A 73 -4.56 0.58 18.49
C SER A 73 -3.60 -0.42 19.15
N GLU A 74 -3.06 -1.38 18.40
CA GLU A 74 -2.12 -2.37 18.93
C GLU A 74 -0.76 -1.73 19.23
N HIS A 75 -0.31 -1.89 20.48
CA HIS A 75 0.97 -1.36 20.95
C HIS A 75 1.90 -2.48 21.39
N THR A 76 3.20 -2.27 21.19
CA THR A 76 4.27 -3.15 21.64
C THR A 76 5.27 -2.37 22.51
N ILE A 77 6.03 -3.09 23.32
CA ILE A 77 7.22 -2.54 23.98
C ILE A 77 8.34 -2.58 22.94
N PHE A 78 8.57 -1.44 22.31
CA PHE A 78 9.67 -1.24 21.37
C PHE A 78 10.98 -1.14 22.16
N ASP A 79 11.96 -1.93 21.77
CA ASP A 79 13.33 -1.87 22.26
C ASP A 79 14.26 -1.43 21.11
N PRO A 80 14.89 -0.24 21.19
CA PRO A 80 15.76 0.25 20.12
C PRO A 80 17.00 -0.61 19.91
N THR A 81 17.41 -1.42 20.89
CA THR A 81 18.59 -2.29 20.79
C THR A 81 18.37 -3.52 19.91
N ALA A 82 17.10 -3.85 19.62
CA ALA A 82 16.75 -4.95 18.73
C ALA A 82 16.95 -4.63 17.23
N TYR A 83 17.30 -3.39 16.90
CA TYR A 83 17.41 -2.91 15.53
C TYR A 83 18.76 -2.24 15.27
N THR A 84 19.13 -2.14 13.99
CA THR A 84 20.44 -1.59 13.58
C THR A 84 20.58 -0.09 13.86
N PHE A 85 19.48 0.65 13.94
CA PHE A 85 19.46 2.03 14.39
C PHE A 85 18.10 2.41 14.95
N ASN A 86 18.08 3.40 15.86
CA ASN A 86 16.83 3.84 16.48
C ASN A 86 16.02 4.77 15.57
N CYS A 87 14.95 4.26 14.96
CA CYS A 87 14.00 5.09 14.19
C CYS A 87 13.14 6.03 15.06
N PHE A 88 13.12 5.83 16.38
CA PHE A 88 12.37 6.63 17.36
C PHE A 88 13.35 7.44 18.20
N TRP A 89 14.04 8.39 17.56
CA TRP A 89 15.14 9.17 18.16
C TRP A 89 14.80 9.91 19.46
N GLN A 90 13.52 10.21 19.71
CA GLN A 90 13.05 10.84 20.95
C GLN A 90 13.05 9.88 22.16
N THR A 91 13.13 8.58 21.93
CA THR A 91 13.15 7.56 22.97
C THR A 91 14.44 6.75 22.87
N SER A 92 15.38 6.99 23.77
CA SER A 92 16.68 6.29 23.81
C SER A 92 16.60 4.88 24.42
N GLY A 93 15.45 4.53 25.02
CA GLY A 93 15.22 3.24 25.68
C GLY A 93 13.87 2.63 25.30
N ARG A 94 13.48 1.59 26.06
CA ARG A 94 12.22 0.89 25.85
C ARG A 94 11.04 1.86 25.94
N SER A 95 10.16 1.82 24.94
CA SER A 95 8.97 2.66 24.92
C SER A 95 7.76 1.93 24.34
N LYS A 96 6.57 2.37 24.72
CA LYS A 96 5.32 1.88 24.14
C LYS A 96 5.13 2.55 22.78
N GLN A 97 5.09 1.76 21.71
CA GLN A 97 4.90 2.25 20.35
C GLN A 97 3.79 1.47 19.66
N SER A 98 3.07 2.10 18.72
CA SER A 98 2.16 1.38 17.84
C SER A 98 2.95 0.37 16.99
N VAL A 99 2.41 -0.85 16.86
CA VAL A 99 3.00 -1.90 16.01
C VAL A 99 3.13 -1.40 14.57
N SER A 100 2.08 -0.76 14.04
CA SER A 100 2.07 -0.17 12.68
C SER A 100 3.20 0.86 12.52
N SER A 101 3.41 1.73 13.53
CA SER A 101 4.49 2.72 13.51
C SER A 101 5.87 2.08 13.49
N VAL A 102 6.10 1.06 14.33
CA VAL A 102 7.39 0.33 14.37
C VAL A 102 7.66 -0.29 13.00
N ILE A 103 6.72 -1.08 12.48
CA ILE A 103 6.87 -1.75 11.19
C ILE A 103 7.13 -0.74 10.06
N ARG A 104 6.29 0.30 9.94
CA ARG A 104 6.39 1.27 8.84
C ARG A 104 7.68 2.09 8.89
N ASN A 105 8.18 2.43 10.09
CA ASN A 105 9.42 3.17 10.24
C ASN A 105 10.63 2.31 9.86
N TYR A 106 10.70 1.07 10.37
CA TYR A 106 11.80 0.17 10.06
C TYR A 106 11.77 -0.35 8.61
N LEU A 107 10.61 -0.50 7.98
CA LEU A 107 10.53 -0.76 6.53
C LEU A 107 11.08 0.42 5.71
N ALA A 108 11.02 1.66 6.21
CA ALA A 108 11.55 2.83 5.49
C ALA A 108 13.09 2.81 5.39
N THR A 109 13.75 2.04 6.26
CA THR A 109 15.21 1.96 6.33
C THR A 109 15.79 1.06 5.24
N MET A 110 14.95 0.17 4.69
CA MET A 110 15.34 -0.87 3.73
C MET A 110 16.54 -1.72 4.22
N ASN A 111 16.74 -1.83 5.53
CA ASN A 111 17.79 -2.65 6.11
C ASN A 111 17.33 -4.12 6.21
N PRO A 112 18.00 -5.08 5.54
CA PRO A 112 17.57 -6.48 5.54
C PRO A 112 17.49 -7.10 6.94
N LYS A 113 18.41 -6.74 7.85
CA LYS A 113 18.43 -7.27 9.22
C LYS A 113 17.21 -6.80 10.00
N ASP A 114 16.88 -5.51 9.90
CA ASP A 114 15.71 -4.95 10.59
C ASP A 114 14.41 -5.52 10.03
N VAL A 115 14.31 -5.71 8.70
CA VAL A 115 13.15 -6.36 8.08
C VAL A 115 12.96 -7.78 8.61
N HIS A 116 14.05 -8.55 8.75
CA HIS A 116 13.98 -9.88 9.33
C HIS A 116 13.54 -9.86 10.80
N THR A 117 14.07 -8.92 11.60
CA THR A 117 13.60 -8.69 12.99
C THR A 117 12.10 -8.36 13.05
N LEU A 118 11.59 -7.53 12.13
CA LEU A 118 10.15 -7.24 12.05
C LEU A 118 9.34 -8.51 11.77
N CYS A 119 9.79 -9.33 10.81
CA CYS A 119 9.14 -10.59 10.47
C CYS A 119 9.10 -11.55 11.66
N GLN A 120 10.18 -11.66 12.42
CA GLN A 120 10.27 -12.51 13.62
C GLN A 120 9.33 -12.04 14.73
N ASN A 121 9.26 -10.73 14.97
CA ASN A 121 8.49 -10.16 16.09
C ASN A 121 6.99 -10.03 15.81
N PHE A 122 6.60 -9.74 14.57
CA PHE A 122 5.21 -9.41 14.22
C PHE A 122 4.59 -10.35 13.20
N GLY A 123 5.37 -11.28 12.65
CA GLY A 123 4.94 -12.21 11.61
C GLY A 123 4.98 -11.62 10.20
N LYS A 124 5.47 -12.42 9.25
CA LYS A 124 5.59 -12.08 7.82
C LYS A 124 4.31 -11.48 7.23
N GLY A 125 3.15 -12.08 7.52
CA GLY A 125 1.86 -11.62 7.00
C GLY A 125 1.49 -10.20 7.44
N ARG A 126 1.76 -9.86 8.72
CA ARG A 126 1.52 -8.51 9.27
C ARG A 126 2.42 -7.49 8.58
N VAL A 127 3.72 -7.78 8.51
CA VAL A 127 4.74 -6.89 7.91
C VAL A 127 4.43 -6.64 6.43
N LYS A 128 4.04 -7.69 5.69
CA LYS A 128 3.62 -7.60 4.28
C LYS A 128 2.39 -6.71 4.10
N SER A 129 1.38 -6.85 4.96
CA SER A 129 0.18 -6.02 4.93
C SER A 129 0.50 -4.54 5.18
N GLU A 130 1.34 -4.25 6.18
CA GLU A 130 1.77 -2.89 6.50
C GLU A 130 2.56 -2.23 5.35
N LEU A 131 3.43 -2.98 4.68
CA LEU A 131 4.13 -2.51 3.48
C LEU A 131 3.13 -2.10 2.39
N ILE A 132 2.15 -2.97 2.09
CA ILE A 132 1.14 -2.73 1.07
C ILE A 132 0.30 -1.49 1.42
N GLN A 133 -0.18 -1.38 2.66
CA GLN A 133 -0.99 -0.24 3.09
C GLN A 133 -0.21 1.07 3.03
N LYS A 134 1.05 1.08 3.49
CA LYS A 134 1.93 2.25 3.42
C LYS A 134 2.09 2.75 1.98
N TYR A 135 2.39 1.85 1.05
CA TYR A 135 2.60 2.23 -0.36
C TYR A 135 1.30 2.63 -1.06
N LYS A 136 0.16 1.99 -0.75
CA LYS A 136 -1.16 2.43 -1.23
C LYS A 136 -1.48 3.84 -0.78
N ALA A 137 -1.31 4.14 0.52
CA ALA A 137 -1.57 5.46 1.07
C ALA A 137 -0.65 6.53 0.44
N MET A 138 0.63 6.21 0.31
CA MET A 138 1.62 7.09 -0.32
C MET A 138 1.29 7.39 -1.80
N TYR A 139 0.89 6.37 -2.58
CA TYR A 139 0.49 6.57 -3.98
C TYR A 139 -0.87 7.26 -4.11
N ALA A 140 -1.77 7.12 -3.13
CA ALA A 140 -3.05 7.85 -3.10
C ALA A 140 -2.86 9.36 -2.86
N GLN A 141 -1.83 9.75 -2.12
CA GLN A 141 -1.43 11.16 -1.96
C GLN A 141 -0.88 11.76 -3.27
N GLY A 142 -0.39 10.93 -4.20
CA GLY A 142 0.04 11.35 -5.53
C GLY A 142 1.41 12.02 -5.60
N SER A 143 1.97 12.43 -4.46
CA SER A 143 3.35 12.91 -4.35
C SER A 143 3.96 12.53 -3.00
N VAL A 144 5.29 12.49 -2.95
CA VAL A 144 6.06 12.35 -1.72
C VAL A 144 7.10 13.45 -1.65
N ASN A 145 7.19 14.11 -0.49
CA ASN A 145 8.25 15.07 -0.24
C ASN A 145 9.48 14.33 0.30
N ILE A 146 10.57 14.38 -0.46
CA ILE A 146 11.86 13.80 -0.06
C ILE A 146 12.83 14.96 0.12
N LYS A 147 13.12 15.31 1.38
CA LYS A 147 14.08 16.38 1.74
C LYS A 147 13.79 17.73 1.05
N GLY A 148 12.51 18.11 0.94
CA GLY A 148 12.07 19.34 0.29
C GLY A 148 11.79 19.19 -1.21
N LEU A 149 12.16 18.08 -1.84
CA LEU A 149 11.82 17.80 -3.23
C LEU A 149 10.51 17.03 -3.32
N GLU A 150 9.50 17.62 -3.95
CA GLU A 150 8.25 16.92 -4.24
C GLU A 150 8.43 16.00 -5.45
N VAL A 151 8.34 14.69 -5.21
CA VAL A 151 8.39 13.66 -6.23
C VAL A 151 6.97 13.17 -6.48
N THR A 152 6.44 13.43 -7.69
CA THR A 152 5.14 12.89 -8.08
C THR A 152 5.21 11.38 -8.22
N LEU A 153 4.34 10.66 -7.51
CA LEU A 153 4.21 9.22 -7.61
C LEU A 153 3.24 8.88 -8.72
N LYS A 154 3.71 8.15 -9.73
CA LYS A 154 2.94 7.79 -10.92
C LYS A 154 2.96 6.28 -11.12
N GLY A 155 1.88 5.75 -11.68
CA GLY A 155 1.74 4.32 -12.00
C GLY A 155 1.31 3.47 -10.80
N ARG A 156 1.67 2.19 -10.83
CA ARG A 156 1.29 1.23 -9.77
C ARG A 156 2.33 1.20 -8.67
N TYR A 157 1.87 1.24 -7.41
CA TYR A 157 2.74 1.16 -6.25
C TYR A 157 3.53 -0.15 -6.20
N ASP A 158 2.95 -1.24 -6.70
CA ASP A 158 3.55 -2.57 -6.70
C ASP A 158 4.65 -2.76 -7.76
N ARG A 159 4.88 -1.75 -8.60
CA ARG A 159 6.01 -1.68 -9.53
C ARG A 159 7.11 -0.75 -9.03
N ASN A 160 6.93 -0.13 -7.86
CA ASN A 160 7.96 0.72 -7.29
C ASN A 160 9.20 -0.13 -6.96
N PRO A 161 10.41 0.25 -7.39
CA PRO A 161 11.63 -0.52 -7.11
C PRO A 161 11.86 -0.77 -5.62
N ALA A 162 11.60 0.22 -4.76
CA ALA A 162 11.73 0.07 -3.32
C ALA A 162 10.64 -0.83 -2.72
N PHE A 163 9.43 -0.80 -3.27
CA PHE A 163 8.39 -1.76 -2.88
C PHE A 163 8.78 -3.20 -3.22
N LEU A 164 9.27 -3.43 -4.44
CA LEU A 164 9.69 -4.75 -4.91
C LEU A 164 10.85 -5.30 -4.07
N GLU A 165 11.82 -4.46 -3.75
CA GLU A 165 12.96 -4.88 -2.94
C GLU A 165 12.55 -5.20 -1.49
N LEU A 166 11.70 -4.38 -0.87
CA LEU A 166 11.15 -4.67 0.46
C LEU A 166 10.29 -5.93 0.45
N MET A 167 9.49 -6.12 -0.61
CA MET A 167 8.68 -7.33 -0.76
C MET A 167 9.56 -8.58 -0.84
N ARG A 168 10.67 -8.52 -1.59
CA ARG A 168 11.65 -9.60 -1.67
C ARG A 168 12.26 -9.91 -0.29
N MET A 169 12.69 -8.88 0.44
CA MET A 169 13.23 -9.06 1.81
C MET A 169 12.22 -9.72 2.76
N ILE A 170 10.94 -9.34 2.67
CA ILE A 170 9.86 -9.94 3.48
C ILE A 170 9.56 -11.37 3.01
N ASP A 171 9.62 -11.63 1.71
CA ASP A 171 9.39 -12.96 1.16
C ASP A 171 10.54 -13.93 1.49
N ASP A 172 11.76 -13.41 1.72
CA ASP A 172 12.95 -14.13 2.23
C ASP A 172 12.97 -14.28 3.77
N CYS A 173 11.98 -13.71 4.48
CA CYS A 173 11.60 -14.17 5.82
C CYS A 173 10.82 -15.51 5.69
#